data_AF-A0A1I1HJE5-F1
#
_entry.id   AF-A0A1I1HJE5-F1
#
_cell.length_a   1.000
_cell.length_b   1.000
_cell.length_c   1.000
_cell.angle_alpha   90.00
_cell.angle_beta   90.00
_cell.angle_gamma   90.00
#
_symmetry.space_group_name_H-M   'P 1'
#
loop_
_entity.id
_entity.type
_entity.pdbx_description
1 polymer ?
#
loop_
_entity_poly.entity_id
_entity_poly.type
_entity_poly.pdbx_seq_one_letter_code
_entity_poly.pdbx_strand_id
1 'polypeptide(L)'
;MATININFHHSVDKSYYPLFSSHDPFVAIKGARGSGKSWAQAYNVIYEMLRLPYVNWLVIRQYQNTNKESTYNTLKKVINLLGLSDLFKFTVSPLEITMKSTGQKIYFRGMDDPLKITSISAENGYLCRAWWEEAYELKSKEDFQTVVESLRGQLPDGGYYQHILTFNPWSERHWLKEEFFDEETRRNGVLSFTTTYKNNSHLDQQFIDNMMELKKRNPNRARVAVDGEWGIAEGLVFEGLFELENFDISKVQGRHIMGLDFGFTHDPTAFVKA
;
A
#
# COMPACT_ATOMS: atom_id res chain seq x y z
N MET A 1 19.74 -31.12 8.16
CA MET A 1 18.86 -29.97 7.86
C MET A 1 18.16 -30.27 6.54
N ALA A 2 16.85 -30.07 6.44
CA ALA A 2 16.14 -30.23 5.17
C ALA A 2 16.52 -29.07 4.23
N THR A 3 17.02 -29.38 3.04
CA THR A 3 17.28 -28.36 2.01
C THR A 3 15.97 -27.99 1.34
N ILE A 4 15.52 -26.75 1.50
CA ILE A 4 14.32 -26.23 0.83
C ILE A 4 14.78 -25.54 -0.47
N ASN A 5 14.52 -26.17 -1.61
CA ASN A 5 14.78 -25.56 -2.92
C ASN A 5 13.56 -24.75 -3.36
N ILE A 6 13.67 -23.42 -3.30
CA ILE A 6 12.61 -22.52 -3.75
C ILE A 6 13.02 -21.87 -5.07
N ASN A 7 12.15 -21.96 -6.09
CA ASN A 7 12.35 -21.28 -7.37
C ASN A 7 11.38 -20.10 -7.51
N PHE A 8 11.90 -18.87 -7.44
CA PHE A 8 11.12 -17.65 -7.64
C PHE A 8 11.13 -17.12 -9.09
N HIS A 9 11.96 -17.68 -9.99
CA HIS A 9 12.26 -17.08 -11.29
C HIS A 9 11.07 -16.94 -12.24
N HIS A 10 9.95 -17.63 -11.95
CA HIS A 10 8.70 -17.53 -12.71
C HIS A 10 7.54 -16.92 -11.91
N SER A 11 7.75 -16.64 -10.62
CA SER A 11 6.70 -16.12 -9.73
C SER A 11 6.86 -14.64 -9.41
N VAL A 12 8.07 -14.09 -9.61
CA VAL A 12 8.40 -12.71 -9.33
C VAL A 12 9.17 -12.11 -10.51
N ASP A 13 8.61 -11.05 -11.11
CA ASP A 13 9.27 -10.32 -12.19
C ASP A 13 10.57 -9.67 -11.69
N LYS A 14 11.57 -9.58 -12.57
CA LYS A 14 12.87 -8.99 -12.27
C LYS A 14 12.80 -7.55 -11.75
N SER A 15 11.75 -6.80 -12.10
CA SER A 15 11.56 -5.44 -11.56
C SER A 15 11.42 -5.41 -10.05
N TYR A 16 11.06 -6.53 -9.43
CA TYR A 16 10.89 -6.67 -7.98
C TYR A 16 12.14 -7.21 -7.27
N TYR A 17 13.19 -7.59 -7.99
CA TYR A 17 14.44 -8.09 -7.37
C TYR A 17 15.05 -7.14 -6.33
N PRO A 18 14.95 -5.80 -6.46
CA PRO A 18 15.41 -4.91 -5.41
C PRO A 18 14.77 -5.15 -4.03
N LEU A 19 13.55 -5.72 -3.94
CA LEU A 19 12.94 -6.11 -2.67
C LEU A 19 13.74 -7.16 -1.90
N PHE A 20 14.50 -7.99 -2.60
CA PHE A 20 15.22 -9.13 -2.03
C PHE A 20 16.68 -8.81 -1.70
N SER A 21 17.17 -7.64 -2.13
CA SER A 21 18.58 -7.26 -2.04
C SER A 21 18.83 -5.90 -1.38
N SER A 22 17.83 -5.00 -1.35
CA SER A 22 18.00 -3.69 -0.72
C SER A 22 17.94 -3.78 0.80
N HIS A 23 18.85 -3.07 1.46
CA HIS A 23 18.84 -2.82 2.90
C HIS A 23 18.47 -1.37 3.22
N ASP A 24 17.91 -0.63 2.24
CA ASP A 24 17.44 0.73 2.46
C ASP A 24 16.34 0.72 3.52
N PRO A 25 16.33 1.67 4.47
CA PRO A 25 15.30 1.78 5.50
C PRO A 25 13.88 1.86 4.93
N PHE A 26 13.71 2.40 3.72
CA PHE A 26 12.43 2.50 3.04
C PHE A 26 12.51 1.95 1.61
N VAL A 27 11.56 1.08 1.26
CA VAL A 27 11.32 0.64 -0.11
C VAL A 27 9.89 0.99 -0.50
N ALA A 28 9.71 2.00 -1.36
CA ALA A 28 8.40 2.48 -1.77
C ALA A 28 8.07 2.08 -3.22
N ILE A 29 7.08 1.19 -3.37
CA ILE A 29 6.62 0.68 -4.65
C ILE A 29 5.25 1.27 -4.98
N LYS A 30 5.23 2.26 -5.86
CA LYS A 30 3.98 2.67 -6.50
C LYS A 30 3.71 1.81 -7.71
N GLY A 31 2.46 1.68 -8.13
CA GLY A 31 2.20 1.05 -9.41
C GLY A 31 0.75 0.93 -9.80
N ALA A 32 0.54 0.44 -11.01
CA ALA A 32 -0.78 0.21 -11.59
C ALA A 32 -1.56 -0.90 -10.89
N ARG A 33 -2.86 -0.99 -11.20
CA ARG A 33 -3.66 -2.16 -10.81
C ARG A 33 -3.13 -3.40 -11.54
N GLY A 34 -3.12 -4.54 -10.85
CA GLY A 34 -2.64 -5.79 -11.42
C GLY A 34 -1.12 -5.85 -11.61
N SER A 35 -0.32 -4.90 -11.12
CA SER A 35 1.13 -4.89 -11.38
C SER A 35 1.92 -5.98 -10.65
N GLY A 36 1.34 -6.67 -9.66
CA GLY A 36 1.98 -7.78 -8.93
C GLY A 36 2.68 -7.41 -7.62
N LYS A 37 2.65 -6.12 -7.21
CA LYS A 37 3.34 -5.59 -6.01
C LYS A 37 3.12 -6.42 -4.75
N SER A 38 1.86 -6.63 -4.37
CA SER A 38 1.50 -7.30 -3.11
C SER A 38 1.90 -8.78 -3.12
N TRP A 39 1.93 -9.41 -4.29
CA TRP A 39 2.42 -10.79 -4.45
C TRP A 39 3.93 -10.85 -4.34
N ALA A 40 4.66 -9.99 -5.06
CA ALA A 40 6.11 -9.91 -4.97
C ALA A 40 6.58 -9.63 -3.53
N GLN A 41 5.89 -8.73 -2.82
CA GLN A 41 6.18 -8.46 -1.42
C GLN A 41 5.83 -9.63 -0.50
N ALA A 42 4.75 -10.36 -0.75
CA ALA A 42 4.46 -11.59 -0.01
C ALA A 42 5.55 -12.65 -0.22
N TYR A 43 6.09 -12.80 -1.43
CA TYR A 43 7.26 -13.66 -1.67
C TYR A 43 8.49 -13.20 -0.89
N ASN A 44 8.77 -11.89 -0.84
CA ASN A 44 9.87 -11.32 -0.07
C ASN A 44 9.73 -11.62 1.43
N VAL A 45 8.54 -11.45 2.01
CA VAL A 45 8.27 -11.77 3.43
C VAL A 45 8.65 -13.22 3.73
N ILE A 46 8.19 -14.18 2.92
CA ILE A 46 8.47 -15.61 3.15
C ILE A 46 9.96 -15.89 2.94
N TYR A 47 10.57 -15.31 1.92
CA TYR A 47 12.01 -15.46 1.65
C TYR A 47 12.87 -14.99 2.83
N GLU A 48 12.61 -13.80 3.36
CA GLU A 48 13.37 -13.29 4.50
C GLU A 48 13.15 -14.14 5.75
N MET A 49 11.92 -14.54 6.07
CA MET A 49 11.65 -15.38 7.24
C MET A 49 12.41 -16.70 7.20
N LEU A 50 12.56 -17.30 6.01
CA LEU A 50 13.32 -18.55 5.85
C LEU A 50 14.83 -18.36 6.01
N ARG A 51 15.37 -17.19 5.67
CA ARG A 51 16.83 -16.93 5.70
C ARG A 51 17.30 -16.26 6.99
N LEU A 52 16.45 -15.47 7.62
CA LEU A 52 16.80 -14.59 8.73
C LEU A 52 15.94 -14.97 9.94
N PRO A 53 16.37 -15.94 10.78
CA PRO A 53 15.56 -16.50 11.87
C PRO A 53 15.25 -15.53 13.02
N TYR A 54 15.78 -14.30 12.96
CA TYR A 54 15.52 -13.23 13.93
C TYR A 54 14.42 -12.26 13.47
N VAL A 55 13.98 -12.29 12.21
CA VAL A 55 13.07 -11.29 11.63
C VAL A 55 11.62 -11.61 11.95
N ASN A 56 10.90 -10.65 12.54
CA ASN A 56 9.44 -10.62 12.54
C ASN A 56 8.93 -9.51 11.63
N TRP A 57 7.80 -9.80 10.97
CA TRP A 57 7.14 -8.88 10.06
C TRP A 57 5.89 -8.28 10.69
N LEU A 58 5.68 -6.98 10.47
CA LEU A 58 4.46 -6.27 10.77
C LEU A 58 3.77 -5.88 9.45
N VAL A 59 2.63 -6.46 9.15
CA VAL A 59 1.79 -6.10 8.00
C VAL A 59 0.71 -5.13 8.46
N ILE A 60 0.67 -3.97 7.81
CA ILE A 60 -0.13 -2.83 8.19
C ILE A 60 -0.99 -2.39 7.02
N ARG A 61 -2.26 -2.10 7.31
CA ARG A 61 -3.22 -1.44 6.40
C ARG A 61 -3.91 -0.32 7.16
N GLN A 62 -4.71 0.52 6.50
CA GLN A 62 -5.48 1.55 7.21
C GLN A 62 -6.44 0.95 8.25
N TYR A 63 -7.07 -0.19 7.94
CA TYR A 63 -8.05 -0.83 8.82
C TYR A 63 -7.70 -2.29 9.10
N GLN A 64 -7.64 -2.69 10.37
CA GLN A 64 -7.18 -4.03 10.75
C GLN A 64 -7.99 -5.16 10.11
N ASN A 65 -9.32 -5.02 10.07
CA ASN A 65 -10.26 -6.01 9.54
C ASN A 65 -9.99 -6.34 8.05
N THR A 66 -9.46 -5.40 7.27
CA THR A 66 -9.16 -5.61 5.85
C THR A 66 -8.01 -6.58 5.61
N ASN A 67 -7.11 -6.78 6.59
CA ASN A 67 -5.96 -7.69 6.44
C ASN A 67 -6.38 -9.15 6.26
N LYS A 68 -7.43 -9.61 6.98
CA LYS A 68 -7.82 -11.02 7.03
C LYS A 68 -8.15 -11.57 5.64
N GLU A 69 -8.87 -10.78 4.84
CA GLU A 69 -9.30 -11.18 3.51
C GLU A 69 -8.31 -10.80 2.41
N SER A 70 -7.36 -9.90 2.70
CA SER A 70 -6.32 -9.42 1.78
C SER A 70 -4.95 -10.05 2.05
N THR A 71 -4.03 -9.32 2.69
CA THR A 71 -2.62 -9.65 2.90
C THR A 71 -2.42 -11.00 3.59
N TYR A 72 -3.25 -11.33 4.58
CA TYR A 72 -3.20 -12.62 5.26
C TYR A 72 -3.46 -13.78 4.30
N ASN A 73 -4.50 -13.66 3.46
CA ASN A 73 -4.82 -14.65 2.44
C ASN A 73 -3.75 -14.72 1.34
N THR A 74 -3.19 -13.58 0.92
CA THR A 74 -2.09 -13.53 -0.06
C THR A 74 -0.87 -14.28 0.45
N LEU A 75 -0.45 -14.03 1.69
CA LEU A 75 0.67 -14.74 2.32
C LEU A 75 0.39 -16.25 2.44
N LYS A 76 -0.82 -16.64 2.85
CA LYS A 76 -1.24 -18.05 2.87
C LYS A 76 -1.14 -18.70 1.49
N LYS A 77 -1.61 -18.02 0.43
CA LYS A 77 -1.53 -18.53 -0.95
C LYS A 77 -0.08 -18.69 -1.39
N VAL A 78 0.78 -17.71 -1.13
CA VAL A 78 2.21 -17.80 -1.46
C VAL A 78 2.89 -18.95 -0.71
N ILE A 79 2.68 -19.06 0.61
CA ILE A 79 3.22 -20.18 1.41
C ILE A 79 2.78 -21.53 0.83
N ASN A 80 1.51 -21.65 0.46
CA ASN A 80 0.97 -22.88 -0.12
C ASN A 80 1.55 -23.19 -1.50
N LEU A 81 1.66 -22.19 -2.38
CA LEU A 81 2.27 -22.33 -3.71
C LEU A 81 3.74 -22.75 -3.62
N LEU A 82 4.44 -22.33 -2.57
CA LEU A 82 5.81 -22.72 -2.29
C LEU A 82 5.93 -24.11 -1.63
N GLY A 83 4.80 -24.77 -1.32
CA GLY A 83 4.79 -26.07 -0.64
C GLY A 83 5.26 -26.01 0.82
N LEU A 84 5.16 -24.85 1.47
CA LEU A 84 5.71 -24.61 2.81
C LEU A 84 4.67 -24.62 3.92
N SER A 85 3.41 -24.95 3.63
CA SER A 85 2.29 -24.90 4.57
C SER A 85 2.58 -25.59 5.91
N ASP A 86 3.30 -26.72 5.89
CA ASP A 86 3.63 -27.47 7.10
C ASP A 86 4.61 -26.75 8.04
N LEU A 87 5.38 -25.80 7.53
CA LEU A 87 6.31 -24.98 8.32
C LEU A 87 5.61 -23.86 9.08
N PHE A 88 4.37 -23.53 8.72
CA PHE A 88 3.66 -22.38 9.28
C PHE A 88 2.42 -22.80 10.07
N LYS A 89 2.14 -22.03 11.13
CA LYS A 89 0.89 -22.07 11.89
C LYS A 89 0.10 -20.80 11.55
N PHE A 90 -1.17 -20.98 11.25
CA PHE A 90 -2.08 -19.90 10.86
C PHE A 90 -3.11 -19.67 11.96
N THR A 91 -3.19 -18.45 12.50
CA THR A 91 -4.23 -18.06 13.47
C THR A 91 -5.03 -16.86 12.97
N VAL A 92 -6.32 -16.81 13.31
CA VAL A 92 -7.22 -15.70 12.94
C VAL A 92 -7.62 -14.82 14.12
N SER A 93 -7.32 -15.26 15.35
CA SER A 93 -7.48 -14.49 16.58
C SER A 93 -6.44 -14.96 17.60
N PRO A 94 -5.35 -14.20 17.83
CA PRO A 94 -4.94 -13.03 17.04
C PRO A 94 -4.63 -13.40 15.58
N LEU A 95 -4.78 -12.44 14.66
CA LEU A 95 -4.48 -12.62 13.24
C LEU A 95 -2.95 -12.62 13.05
N GLU A 96 -2.37 -13.81 12.93
CA GLU A 96 -0.91 -14.04 12.87
C GLU A 96 -0.58 -15.25 12.00
N ILE A 97 0.63 -15.24 11.45
CA ILE A 97 1.26 -16.40 10.81
C ILE A 97 2.58 -16.66 11.54
N THR A 98 2.79 -17.87 12.06
CA THR A 98 3.98 -18.22 12.85
C THR A 98 4.79 -19.30 12.14
N MET A 99 6.10 -19.10 11.98
CA MET A 99 7.03 -20.13 11.53
C MET A 99 7.34 -21.08 12.70
N LYS A 100 6.97 -22.36 12.57
CA LYS A 100 6.99 -23.33 13.68
C LYS A 100 8.38 -23.59 14.23
N SER A 101 9.42 -23.56 13.39
CA SER A 101 10.78 -23.92 13.76
C SER A 101 11.50 -22.83 14.56
N THR A 102 11.19 -21.56 14.31
CA THR A 102 11.89 -20.41 14.91
C THR A 102 11.01 -19.61 15.87
N GLY A 103 9.69 -19.78 15.80
CA GLY A 103 8.73 -18.97 16.56
C GLY A 103 8.52 -17.56 16.02
N GLN A 104 9.18 -17.19 14.92
CA GLN A 104 8.99 -15.90 14.25
C GLN A 104 7.58 -15.75 13.73
N LYS A 105 7.11 -14.51 13.68
CA LYS A 105 5.74 -14.19 13.32
C LYS A 105 5.64 -13.10 12.26
N ILE A 106 4.53 -13.19 11.52
CA ILE A 106 3.93 -12.11 10.75
C ILE A 106 2.72 -11.64 11.54
N TYR A 107 2.78 -10.41 12.04
CA TYR A 107 1.71 -9.73 12.74
C TYR A 107 0.88 -8.91 11.77
N PHE A 108 -0.44 -8.91 11.92
CA PHE A 108 -1.34 -8.10 11.09
C PHE A 108 -2.05 -7.07 11.97
N ARG A 109 -1.90 -5.79 11.63
CA ARG A 109 -2.52 -4.67 12.37
C ARG A 109 -3.07 -3.61 11.42
N GLY A 110 -3.86 -2.71 11.97
CA GLY A 110 -4.42 -1.58 11.25
C GLY A 110 -4.10 -0.25 11.92
N MET A 111 -4.01 0.80 11.11
CA MET A 111 -3.80 2.19 11.56
C MET A 111 -5.06 2.83 12.15
N ASP A 112 -6.16 2.09 12.25
CA ASP A 112 -7.32 2.43 13.05
C ASP A 112 -7.03 2.35 14.57
N ASP A 113 -5.93 1.72 14.98
CA ASP A 113 -5.42 1.75 16.35
C ASP A 113 -3.87 1.74 16.38
N PRO A 114 -3.20 2.88 16.13
CA PRO A 114 -1.74 2.96 16.07
C PRO A 114 -1.05 2.58 17.39
N LEU A 115 -1.67 2.85 18.53
CA LEU A 115 -1.10 2.55 19.86
C LEU A 115 -0.98 1.03 20.11
N LYS A 116 -1.92 0.24 19.57
CA LYS A 116 -1.79 -1.23 19.57
C LYS A 116 -0.64 -1.72 18.70
N ILE A 117 -0.21 -0.94 17.71
CA ILE A 117 0.96 -1.27 16.89
C ILE A 117 2.24 -1.02 17.67
N THR A 118 2.36 0.16 18.30
CA THR A 118 3.57 0.55 19.03
C THR A 118 3.86 -0.30 20.27
N SER A 119 2.87 -1.06 20.74
CA SER A 119 2.96 -1.93 21.91
C SER A 119 3.27 -3.40 21.57
N ILE A 120 3.47 -3.74 20.30
CA ILE A 120 3.83 -5.11 19.91
C ILE A 120 5.24 -5.41 20.38
N SER A 121 5.37 -6.49 21.15
CA SER A 121 6.65 -7.11 21.48
C SER A 121 6.70 -8.51 20.90
N ALA A 122 7.77 -8.83 20.20
CA ALA A 122 7.99 -10.17 19.66
C ALA A 122 8.59 -11.07 20.76
N GLU A 123 8.01 -12.25 20.96
CA GLU A 123 8.52 -13.24 21.92
C GLU A 123 9.84 -13.86 21.43
N ASN A 124 9.93 -14.12 20.12
CA ASN A 124 11.12 -14.67 19.47
C ASN A 124 11.59 -13.72 18.37
N GLY A 125 12.88 -13.37 18.37
CA GLY A 125 13.45 -12.44 17.39
C GLY A 125 13.05 -10.98 17.61
N TYR A 126 13.09 -10.17 16.54
CA TYR A 126 12.92 -8.73 16.57
C TYR A 126 11.88 -8.29 15.54
N LEU A 127 10.98 -7.39 15.93
CA LEU A 127 10.06 -6.72 15.00
C LEU A 127 10.82 -5.63 14.22
N CYS A 128 11.40 -6.01 13.09
CA CYS A 128 12.33 -5.17 12.33
C CYS A 128 11.97 -5.02 10.85
N ARG A 129 10.81 -5.54 10.44
CA ARG A 129 10.25 -5.36 9.12
C ARG A 129 8.81 -4.90 9.20
N ALA A 130 8.45 -3.90 8.40
CA ALA A 130 7.07 -3.48 8.24
C ALA A 130 6.69 -3.49 6.75
N TRP A 131 5.53 -4.03 6.45
CA TRP A 131 4.89 -3.94 5.14
C TRP A 131 3.61 -3.12 5.25
N TRP A 132 3.63 -1.94 4.67
CA TRP A 132 2.49 -1.03 4.54
C TRP A 132 1.76 -1.31 3.23
N GLU A 133 0.75 -2.19 3.30
CA GLU A 133 -0.09 -2.50 2.14
C GLU A 133 -1.17 -1.43 1.95
N GLU A 134 -1.41 -1.07 0.70
CA GLU A 134 -2.33 0.01 0.33
C GLU A 134 -2.02 1.29 1.09
N ALA A 135 -0.72 1.63 1.18
CA ALA A 135 -0.22 2.76 1.96
C ALA A 135 -0.87 4.11 1.60
N TYR A 136 -1.45 4.24 0.39
CA TYR A 136 -2.21 5.42 -0.02
C TYR A 136 -3.49 5.63 0.81
N GLU A 137 -4.05 4.59 1.43
CA GLU A 137 -5.24 4.72 2.28
C GLU A 137 -4.91 5.24 3.69
N LEU A 138 -3.63 5.41 4.01
CA LEU A 138 -3.18 5.89 5.31
C LEU A 138 -3.61 7.34 5.53
N LYS A 139 -4.43 7.55 6.55
CA LYS A 139 -5.05 8.85 6.83
C LYS A 139 -4.14 9.90 7.46
N SER A 140 -3.08 9.46 8.14
CA SER A 140 -2.24 10.29 9.00
C SER A 140 -0.77 9.98 8.76
N LYS A 141 -0.01 11.00 8.34
CA LYS A 141 1.45 10.90 8.16
C LYS A 141 2.13 10.82 9.53
N GLU A 142 1.58 11.50 10.53
CA GLU A 142 2.05 11.56 11.90
C GLU A 142 1.94 10.19 12.59
N ASP A 143 0.82 9.49 12.40
CA ASP A 143 0.64 8.14 12.93
C ASP A 143 1.60 7.15 12.24
N PHE A 144 1.80 7.32 10.92
CA PHE A 144 2.80 6.55 10.19
C PHE A 144 4.21 6.77 10.80
N GLN A 145 4.60 8.01 11.12
CA GLN A 145 5.89 8.28 11.79
C GLN A 145 5.96 7.63 13.15
N THR A 146 4.90 7.72 13.95
CA THR A 146 4.86 7.14 15.30
C THR A 146 5.14 5.64 15.26
N VAL A 147 4.60 4.92 14.27
CA VAL A 147 4.90 3.49 14.09
C VAL A 147 6.31 3.27 13.58
N VAL A 148 6.80 4.07 12.63
CA VAL A 148 8.20 3.99 12.16
C VAL A 148 9.18 4.12 13.33
N GLU A 149 9.00 5.11 14.21
CA GLU A 149 9.83 5.35 15.38
C GLU A 149 9.69 4.28 16.47
N SER A 150 8.59 3.51 16.44
CA SER A 150 8.38 2.38 17.35
C SER A 150 9.24 1.16 16.99
N LEU A 151 9.60 1.00 15.72
CA LEU A 151 10.51 -0.06 15.26
C LEU A 151 11.96 0.39 15.49
N ARG A 152 12.50 0.08 16.67
CA ARG A 152 13.83 0.50 17.13
C ARG A 152 14.46 -0.55 18.05
N GLY A 153 15.76 -0.37 18.32
CA GLY A 153 16.54 -1.25 19.20
C GLY A 153 17.82 -1.77 18.54
N GLN A 154 18.60 -2.52 19.29
CA GLN A 154 19.79 -3.19 18.78
C GLN A 154 19.40 -4.52 18.12
N LEU A 155 19.78 -4.68 16.86
CA LEU A 155 19.62 -5.92 16.10
C LEU A 155 20.91 -6.73 16.14
N PRO A 156 20.87 -8.04 15.78
CA PRO A 156 22.07 -8.84 15.56
C PRO A 156 22.99 -8.22 14.50
N ASP A 157 24.26 -8.63 14.46
CA ASP A 157 25.24 -8.13 13.49
C ASP A 157 24.72 -8.25 12.05
N GLY A 158 24.77 -7.13 11.32
CA GLY A 158 24.25 -7.02 9.96
C GLY A 158 22.72 -6.93 9.85
N GLY A 159 22.00 -6.96 10.97
CA GLY A 159 20.57 -6.69 11.03
C GLY A 159 20.24 -5.22 10.78
N TYR A 160 19.07 -4.96 10.20
CA TYR A 160 18.59 -3.62 9.87
C TYR A 160 17.08 -3.54 10.06
N TYR A 161 16.53 -2.32 10.12
CA TYR A 161 15.09 -2.03 10.08
C TYR A 161 14.69 -1.65 8.65
N GLN A 162 13.51 -2.09 8.20
CA GLN A 162 13.02 -1.72 6.87
C GLN A 162 11.49 -1.62 6.84
N HIS A 163 11.01 -0.57 6.17
CA HIS A 163 9.62 -0.34 5.84
C HIS A 163 9.41 -0.46 4.34
N ILE A 164 8.53 -1.37 3.93
CA ILE A 164 8.16 -1.56 2.53
C ILE A 164 6.74 -1.04 2.33
N LEU A 165 6.56 -0.13 1.38
CA LEU A 165 5.27 0.49 1.07
C LEU A 165 4.82 0.05 -0.31
N THR A 166 3.59 -0.44 -0.42
CA THR A 166 2.98 -0.84 -1.70
C THR A 166 1.67 -0.12 -1.88
N PHE A 167 1.51 0.62 -2.97
CA PHE A 167 0.29 1.41 -3.18
C PHE A 167 0.02 1.76 -4.64
N ASN A 168 -1.21 2.21 -4.89
CA ASN A 168 -1.60 2.83 -6.16
C ASN A 168 -1.64 4.36 -5.97
N PRO A 169 -0.99 5.16 -6.82
CA PRO A 169 -0.76 6.59 -6.59
C PRO A 169 -1.94 7.48 -7.06
N TRP A 170 -3.08 7.44 -6.37
CA TRP A 170 -4.32 8.08 -6.86
C TRP A 170 -4.31 9.61 -6.91
N SER A 171 -3.42 10.28 -6.18
CA SER A 171 -3.28 11.74 -6.20
C SER A 171 -1.84 12.14 -5.96
N GLU A 172 -1.35 13.09 -6.74
CA GLU A 172 -0.05 13.75 -6.54
C GLU A 172 0.00 14.60 -5.26
N ARG A 173 -1.14 15.00 -4.70
CA ARG A 173 -1.17 15.78 -3.43
C ARG A 173 -1.00 14.90 -2.19
N HIS A 174 -0.88 13.59 -2.36
CA HIS A 174 -0.71 12.68 -1.24
C HIS A 174 0.70 12.77 -0.69
N TRP A 175 0.83 12.85 0.64
CA TRP A 175 2.11 13.01 1.34
C TRP A 175 3.17 11.95 0.97
N LEU A 176 2.75 10.75 0.58
CA LEU A 176 3.64 9.69 0.07
C LEU A 176 4.50 10.13 -1.12
N LYS A 177 3.99 11.03 -1.96
CA LYS A 177 4.74 11.52 -3.14
C LYS A 177 5.94 12.33 -2.70
N GLU A 178 5.70 13.37 -1.92
CA GLU A 178 6.75 14.23 -1.35
C GLU A 178 7.74 13.40 -0.52
N GLU A 179 7.25 12.43 0.26
CA GLU A 179 8.07 11.69 1.20
C GLU A 179 9.01 10.66 0.53
N PHE A 180 8.57 10.05 -0.57
CA PHE A 180 9.24 8.87 -1.15
C PHE A 180 9.61 8.99 -2.63
N PHE A 181 9.09 9.98 -3.37
CA PHE A 181 9.25 10.05 -4.83
C PHE A 181 9.77 11.39 -5.35
N ASP A 182 9.48 12.51 -4.69
CA ASP A 182 9.94 13.82 -5.15
C ASP A 182 11.40 14.06 -4.74
N GLU A 183 12.27 14.33 -5.71
CA GLU A 183 13.73 14.39 -5.49
C GLU A 183 14.16 15.39 -4.42
N GLU A 184 13.47 16.53 -4.32
CA GLU A 184 13.79 17.62 -3.41
C GLU A 184 13.39 17.35 -1.95
N THR A 185 12.33 16.55 -1.73
CA THR A 185 11.72 16.33 -0.42
C THR A 185 11.85 14.90 0.09
N ARG A 186 12.27 13.97 -0.77
CA ARG A 186 12.34 12.53 -0.47
C ARG A 186 13.25 12.27 0.73
N ARG A 187 12.81 11.36 1.60
CA ARG A 187 13.62 10.89 2.73
C ARG A 187 14.96 10.29 2.31
N ASN A 188 15.93 10.39 3.20
CA ASN A 188 17.18 9.65 3.11
C ASN A 188 16.92 8.13 3.22
N GLY A 189 17.70 7.33 2.49
CA GLY A 189 17.60 5.87 2.55
C GLY A 189 16.29 5.33 1.97
N VAL A 190 15.81 5.95 0.87
CA VAL A 190 14.63 5.50 0.13
C VAL A 190 15.04 4.90 -1.21
N LEU A 191 14.67 3.65 -1.41
CA LEU A 191 14.53 3.06 -2.73
C LEU A 191 13.09 3.18 -3.19
N SER A 192 12.82 3.89 -4.29
CA SER A 192 11.49 4.01 -4.84
C SER A 192 11.42 3.68 -6.33
N PHE A 193 10.38 2.97 -6.73
CA PHE A 193 10.18 2.58 -8.14
C PHE A 193 8.70 2.34 -8.47
N THR A 194 8.42 2.30 -9.77
CA THR A 194 7.06 2.13 -10.32
C THR A 194 6.92 0.80 -11.03
N THR A 195 5.79 0.13 -10.84
CA THR A 195 5.45 -1.11 -11.56
C THR A 195 4.11 -1.02 -12.24
N THR A 196 3.94 -1.72 -13.36
CA THR A 196 2.72 -1.74 -14.16
C THR A 196 2.28 -3.16 -14.46
N TYR A 197 1.20 -3.35 -15.21
CA TYR A 197 0.79 -4.66 -15.70
C TYR A 197 1.92 -5.40 -16.46
N LYS A 198 2.88 -4.68 -17.03
CA LYS A 198 4.04 -5.26 -17.74
C LYS A 198 4.99 -6.02 -16.81
N ASN A 199 4.89 -5.81 -15.51
CA ASN A 199 5.69 -6.47 -14.48
C ASN A 199 4.95 -7.68 -13.86
N ASN A 200 3.85 -8.12 -14.47
CA ASN A 200 3.08 -9.26 -14.01
C ASN A 200 2.73 -10.19 -15.18
N SER A 201 3.45 -11.31 -15.28
CA SER A 201 3.23 -12.36 -16.27
C SER A 201 1.99 -13.21 -16.01
N HIS A 202 1.30 -13.02 -14.89
CA HIS A 202 0.12 -13.82 -14.49
C HIS A 202 -1.22 -13.16 -14.87
N LEU A 203 -1.21 -12.07 -15.63
CA LEU A 203 -2.42 -11.42 -16.10
C LEU A 203 -2.95 -12.10 -17.37
N ASP A 204 -4.26 -12.33 -17.43
CA ASP A 204 -4.90 -12.79 -18.64
C ASP A 204 -5.02 -11.67 -19.69
N GLN A 205 -5.18 -12.07 -20.96
CA GLN A 205 -5.26 -11.13 -22.07
C GLN A 205 -6.48 -10.19 -21.96
N GLN A 206 -7.61 -10.69 -21.44
CA GLN A 206 -8.82 -9.90 -21.27
C GLN A 206 -8.62 -8.75 -20.29
N PHE A 207 -7.88 -8.97 -19.20
CA PHE A 207 -7.50 -7.94 -18.24
C PHE A 207 -6.67 -6.85 -18.91
N ILE A 208 -5.69 -7.25 -19.73
CA ILE A 208 -4.84 -6.31 -20.49
C ILE A 208 -5.70 -5.51 -21.47
N ASP A 209 -6.60 -6.16 -22.21
CA ASP A 209 -7.49 -5.51 -23.17
C ASP A 209 -8.40 -4.48 -22.47
N ASN A 210 -8.95 -4.81 -21.30
CA ASN A 210 -9.74 -3.89 -20.48
C ASN A 210 -8.92 -2.66 -20.03
N MET A 211 -7.63 -2.83 -19.71
CA MET A 211 -6.74 -1.71 -19.39
C MET A 211 -6.49 -0.82 -20.62
N MET A 212 -6.37 -1.41 -21.81
CA MET A 212 -6.20 -0.66 -23.06
C MET A 212 -7.48 0.08 -23.46
N GLU A 213 -8.65 -0.50 -23.21
CA GLU A 213 -9.93 0.21 -23.37
C GLU A 213 -10.04 1.38 -22.38
N LEU A 214 -9.63 1.18 -21.12
CA LEU A 214 -9.64 2.23 -20.11
C LEU A 214 -8.79 3.44 -20.53
N LYS A 215 -7.63 3.20 -21.16
CA LYS A 215 -6.79 4.27 -21.74
C LYS A 215 -7.53 5.14 -22.75
N LYS A 216 -8.45 4.57 -23.53
CA LYS A 216 -9.26 5.31 -24.50
C LYS A 216 -10.43 6.03 -23.83
N ARG A 217 -11.13 5.35 -22.93
CA ARG A 217 -12.38 5.84 -22.32
C ARG A 217 -12.16 6.86 -21.20
N ASN A 218 -11.13 6.68 -20.39
CA ASN A 218 -10.81 7.59 -19.30
C ASN A 218 -9.27 7.67 -19.12
N PRO A 219 -8.59 8.51 -19.91
CA PRO A 219 -7.14 8.67 -19.84
C PRO A 219 -6.62 9.09 -18.46
N ASN A 220 -7.36 9.95 -17.74
CA ASN A 220 -6.97 10.42 -16.40
C ASN A 220 -6.89 9.26 -15.41
N ARG A 221 -7.94 8.42 -15.36
CA ARG A 221 -7.95 7.21 -14.54
C ARG A 221 -6.90 6.21 -15.00
N ALA A 222 -6.65 6.13 -16.31
CA ALA A 222 -5.69 5.18 -16.87
C ALA A 222 -4.23 5.50 -16.47
N ARG A 223 -3.86 6.79 -16.34
CA ARG A 223 -2.53 7.18 -15.83
C ARG A 223 -2.19 6.47 -14.52
N VAL A 224 -3.13 6.42 -13.59
CA VAL A 224 -2.95 5.71 -12.32
C VAL A 224 -3.13 4.21 -12.49
N ALA A 225 -4.30 3.80 -13.00
CA ALA A 225 -4.73 2.40 -12.95
C ALA A 225 -3.95 1.49 -13.90
N VAL A 226 -3.34 2.04 -14.96
CA VAL A 226 -2.62 1.29 -16.00
C VAL A 226 -1.13 1.63 -16.02
N ASP A 227 -0.79 2.92 -15.97
CA ASP A 227 0.59 3.39 -16.10
C ASP A 227 1.31 3.57 -14.75
N GLY A 228 0.56 3.53 -13.64
CA GLY A 228 1.13 3.70 -12.29
C GLY A 228 1.69 5.10 -12.05
N GLU A 229 1.29 6.09 -12.84
CA GLU A 229 1.61 7.49 -12.67
C GLU A 229 0.75 8.11 -11.57
N TRP A 230 1.24 9.21 -10.97
CA TRP A 230 0.46 9.96 -10.00
C TRP A 230 -0.80 10.50 -10.65
N GLY A 231 -1.94 10.26 -9.98
CA GLY A 231 -3.21 10.80 -10.41
C GLY A 231 -3.28 12.30 -10.15
N ILE A 232 -4.20 12.95 -10.84
CA ILE A 232 -4.62 14.30 -10.46
C ILE A 232 -5.53 14.14 -9.25
N ALA A 233 -5.50 15.08 -8.32
CA ALA A 233 -6.42 15.14 -7.20
C ALA A 233 -7.87 15.32 -7.71
N GLU A 234 -8.51 14.23 -8.14
CA GLU A 234 -9.92 14.22 -8.57
C GLU A 234 -10.80 14.45 -7.33
N GLY A 235 -11.15 15.71 -7.10
CA GLY A 235 -12.03 16.17 -6.02
C GLY A 235 -12.88 17.40 -6.39
N LEU A 236 -12.71 17.94 -7.60
CA LEU A 236 -13.68 18.86 -8.18
C LEU A 236 -14.62 18.03 -9.06
N VAL A 237 -15.86 17.83 -8.61
CA VAL A 237 -16.95 17.19 -9.38
C VAL A 237 -17.10 17.80 -10.78
N PHE A 238 -16.60 19.02 -10.99
CA PHE A 238 -16.75 19.77 -12.22
C PHE A 238 -15.42 20.04 -12.97
N GLU A 239 -14.30 19.40 -12.66
CA GLU A 239 -13.04 19.74 -13.36
C GLU A 239 -13.16 19.57 -14.89
N GLY A 240 -13.10 20.68 -15.64
CA GLY A 240 -13.29 20.70 -17.11
C GLY A 240 -14.74 20.52 -17.62
N LEU A 241 -15.74 20.48 -16.73
CA LEU A 241 -17.17 20.33 -17.08
C LEU A 241 -17.99 21.63 -16.92
N PHE A 242 -17.34 22.73 -16.57
CA PHE A 242 -17.95 24.06 -16.48
C PHE A 242 -16.96 25.13 -16.92
N GLU A 243 -17.52 26.21 -17.47
CA GLU A 243 -16.83 27.46 -17.67
C GLU A 243 -17.40 28.47 -16.67
N LEU A 244 -16.51 29.22 -16.01
CA LEU A 244 -16.91 30.27 -15.09
C LEU A 244 -16.99 31.58 -15.88
N GLU A 245 -18.20 31.92 -16.34
CA GLU A 245 -18.44 33.17 -17.05
C GLU A 245 -18.85 34.29 -16.09
N ASN A 246 -18.25 35.47 -16.27
CA ASN A 246 -18.79 36.69 -15.68
C ASN A 246 -20.00 37.13 -16.50
N PHE A 247 -21.19 37.12 -15.89
CA PHE A 247 -22.41 37.59 -16.51
C PHE A 247 -23.04 38.74 -15.71
N ASP A 248 -23.82 39.56 -16.40
CA ASP A 248 -24.61 40.61 -15.79
C ASP A 248 -25.91 40.01 -15.24
N ILE A 249 -26.02 39.96 -13.90
CA ILE A 249 -27.18 39.43 -13.18
C ILE A 249 -28.48 40.11 -13.63
N SER A 250 -28.44 41.39 -14.03
CA SER A 250 -29.64 42.11 -14.50
C SER A 250 -30.21 41.56 -15.81
N LYS A 251 -29.43 40.78 -16.55
CA LYS A 251 -29.82 40.17 -17.83
C LYS A 251 -30.35 38.74 -17.67
N VAL A 252 -30.24 38.15 -16.48
CA VAL A 252 -30.75 36.80 -16.21
C VAL A 252 -32.24 36.87 -15.89
N GLN A 253 -33.07 36.30 -16.78
CA GLN A 253 -34.52 36.22 -16.61
C GLN A 253 -34.91 34.79 -16.24
N GLY A 254 -35.67 34.61 -15.15
CA GLY A 254 -36.05 33.27 -14.69
C GLY A 254 -36.89 33.28 -13.42
N ARG A 255 -37.28 32.09 -12.96
CA ARG A 255 -37.89 31.90 -11.64
C ARG A 255 -36.80 31.87 -10.57
N HIS A 256 -37.10 32.43 -9.40
CA HIS A 256 -36.22 32.27 -8.25
C HIS A 256 -36.14 30.80 -7.83
N ILE A 257 -34.93 30.27 -7.78
CA ILE A 257 -34.62 28.94 -7.26
C ILE A 257 -33.85 29.13 -5.97
N MET A 258 -34.31 28.50 -4.90
CA MET A 258 -33.66 28.55 -3.59
C MET A 258 -33.19 27.15 -3.24
N GLY A 259 -31.89 27.02 -2.98
CA GLY A 259 -31.26 25.81 -2.49
C GLY A 259 -30.80 26.01 -1.05
N LEU A 260 -31.06 25.03 -0.19
CA LEU A 260 -30.59 25.00 1.18
C LEU A 260 -29.89 23.67 1.42
N ASP A 261 -28.63 23.75 1.84
CA ASP A 261 -27.88 22.63 2.39
C ASP A 261 -27.69 22.87 3.89
N PHE A 262 -28.33 22.03 4.70
CA PHE A 262 -28.37 22.20 6.13
C PHE A 262 -27.20 21.45 6.79
N GLY A 263 -26.26 22.20 7.35
CA GLY A 263 -25.13 21.64 8.07
C GLY A 263 -25.53 21.10 9.44
N PHE A 264 -25.02 19.92 9.81
CA PHE A 264 -25.30 19.29 11.11
C PHE A 264 -24.13 19.49 12.09
N THR A 265 -24.44 19.77 13.36
CA THR A 265 -23.50 19.93 14.49
C THR A 265 -22.45 21.04 14.35
N HIS A 266 -21.43 20.85 13.53
CA HIS A 266 -20.33 21.80 13.34
C HIS A 266 -20.18 22.24 11.88
N ASP A 267 -20.96 21.64 10.97
CA ASP A 267 -20.93 21.98 9.56
C ASP A 267 -21.74 23.26 9.30
N PRO A 268 -21.25 24.17 8.45
CA PRO A 268 -21.98 25.39 8.10
C PRO A 268 -23.23 25.05 7.28
N THR A 269 -24.31 25.79 7.52
CA THR A 269 -25.47 25.79 6.62
C THR A 269 -25.17 26.69 5.43
N ALA A 270 -25.40 26.19 4.21
CA ALA A 270 -25.23 26.94 2.97
C ALA A 270 -26.60 27.22 2.33
N PHE A 271 -26.85 28.48 1.99
CA PHE A 271 -28.05 28.91 1.29
C PHE A 271 -27.67 29.58 -0.03
N VAL A 272 -28.33 29.17 -1.12
CA VAL A 272 -28.12 29.74 -2.45
C VAL A 272 -29.47 30.21 -2.99
N LYS A 273 -29.49 31.40 -3.57
CA LYS A 273 -30.61 31.93 -4.34
C LYS A 273 -30.13 32.26 -5.74
N ALA A 274 -30.71 31.59 -6.73
CA ALA A 274 -30.53 31.86 -8.16
C ALA A 274 -31.80 32.48 -8.74
#